data_AF-A0A937EQH7-F1
#
_entry.id   AF-A0A937EQH7-F1
#
_cell.length_a   1.000
_cell.length_b   1.000
_cell.length_c   1.000
_cell.angle_alpha   90.00
_cell.angle_beta   90.00
_cell.angle_gamma   90.00
#
_symmetry.space_group_name_H-M   'P 1'
#
loop_
_entity.id
_entity.type
_entity.pdbx_description
1 polymer ?
#
loop_
_entity_poly.entity_id
_entity_poly.type
_entity_poly.pdbx_seq_one_letter_code
_entity_poly.pdbx_strand_id
1 'polypeptide(L)'
;MDFPADFPADFPAQAHPHPHGGWPGNELEEALSASLGVPSAGGRIVEVLGRSFLWIPLPGGGGPDSGPLDLPTLEIEGQVYVPVFSSEEQLRQVAGSHMSYTIAPAVEFAQGLPPQAGMAVNPGGVVGIPLPPEAVAELCRAGRTPLDGPGTGGRVRLFEPDWQDDPVDFLAAASAEFAETGVVRTARRCLAAVETADPVMFVGVELSQWEGDLRARPLEALGKALGKVPVKWPVNLVLLDVTDDPVAGWLKDNVRPFYQYGH
;
A
#
# COMPACT_ATOMS: atom_id res chain seq x y z
N MET A 1 -10.00 -66.12 14.44
CA MET A 1 -11.14 -65.20 14.40
C MET A 1 -10.69 -63.93 15.08
N ASP A 2 -10.74 -62.73 14.54
CA ASP A 2 -11.18 -62.14 13.28
C ASP A 2 -10.72 -60.67 13.35
N PHE A 3 -10.42 -60.03 12.21
CA PHE A 3 -10.25 -58.58 12.15
C PHE A 3 -11.60 -57.86 12.37
N PRO A 4 -11.59 -56.57 12.75
CA PRO A 4 -12.01 -55.60 11.74
C PRO A 4 -11.19 -54.30 11.72
N ALA A 5 -11.16 -53.70 10.52
CA ALA A 5 -10.77 -52.33 10.22
C ALA A 5 -11.98 -51.39 10.37
N ASP A 6 -11.76 -50.12 10.73
CA ASP A 6 -12.28 -48.94 9.98
C ASP A 6 -11.77 -47.59 10.57
N PHE A 7 -11.36 -46.69 9.68
CA PHE A 7 -10.96 -45.27 9.85
C PHE A 7 -12.23 -44.34 9.78
N PRO A 8 -12.25 -42.97 9.91
CA PRO A 8 -11.19 -41.97 9.64
C PRO A 8 -11.16 -40.63 10.46
N ALA A 9 -10.17 -39.78 10.09
CA ALA A 9 -10.09 -38.28 10.14
C ALA A 9 -10.03 -37.54 11.50
N ASP A 10 -8.95 -36.78 11.78
CA ASP A 10 -8.79 -35.38 11.31
C ASP A 10 -7.48 -34.70 11.78
N PHE A 11 -6.88 -33.96 10.83
CA PHE A 11 -5.84 -32.90 10.84
C PHE A 11 -4.53 -33.00 11.67
N PRO A 12 -3.34 -32.83 11.03
CA PRO A 12 -2.06 -32.80 11.72
C PRO A 12 -1.76 -31.43 12.35
N ALA A 13 -1.18 -31.50 13.55
CA ALA A 13 -0.15 -30.64 14.11
C ALA A 13 -0.22 -29.12 13.83
N GLN A 14 -0.58 -28.36 14.86
CA GLN A 14 -0.07 -27.00 15.05
C GLN A 14 1.46 -27.04 15.05
N ALA A 15 2.06 -26.83 13.89
CA ALA A 15 3.46 -26.48 13.76
C ALA A 15 3.59 -25.00 14.17
N HIS A 16 3.74 -24.76 15.47
CA HIS A 16 4.47 -23.59 15.93
C HIS A 16 5.94 -23.78 15.51
N PRO A 17 6.52 -22.95 14.64
CA PRO A 17 7.96 -22.97 14.44
C PRO A 17 8.60 -22.22 15.63
N HIS A 18 9.32 -22.95 16.49
CA HIS A 18 10.32 -22.37 17.41
C HIS A 18 11.66 -22.13 16.66
N PRO A 19 12.73 -21.63 17.29
CA PRO A 19 13.38 -20.35 17.02
C PRO A 19 14.74 -20.50 16.33
N HIS A 20 14.96 -19.87 15.17
CA HIS A 20 16.28 -19.80 14.55
C HIS A 20 16.81 -18.36 14.63
N GLY A 21 17.55 -18.06 15.70
CA GLY A 21 18.33 -16.81 15.84
C GLY A 21 19.61 -16.88 15.01
N GLY A 22 19.48 -16.86 13.68
CA GLY A 22 20.60 -16.93 12.75
C GLY A 22 20.23 -16.44 11.36
N TRP A 23 21.23 -15.90 10.66
CA TRP A 23 21.10 -15.43 9.28
C TRP A 23 21.18 -16.60 8.29
N PRO A 24 20.30 -16.69 7.28
CA PRO A 24 19.11 -15.88 7.05
C PRO A 24 17.92 -16.33 7.92
N GLY A 25 17.18 -15.36 8.47
CA GLY A 25 16.03 -15.59 9.35
C GLY A 25 14.66 -15.26 8.72
N ASN A 26 14.62 -14.72 7.51
CA ASN A 26 13.39 -14.40 6.77
C ASN A 26 13.63 -14.34 5.24
N GLU A 27 12.55 -14.24 4.45
CA GLU A 27 12.60 -14.23 2.97
C GLU A 27 13.50 -13.10 2.43
N LEU A 28 13.52 -11.93 3.07
CA LEU A 28 14.38 -10.82 2.67
C LEU A 28 15.86 -11.16 2.88
N GLU A 29 16.21 -11.75 4.03
CA GLU A 29 17.59 -12.17 4.32
C GLU A 29 18.05 -13.32 3.41
N GLU A 30 17.14 -14.22 3.03
CA GLU A 30 17.40 -15.26 2.03
C GLU A 30 17.67 -14.64 0.65
N ALA A 31 16.85 -13.67 0.22
CA ALA A 31 17.03 -12.96 -1.04
C ALA A 31 18.33 -12.15 -1.07
N LEU A 32 18.67 -11.48 0.04
CA LEU A 32 19.93 -10.77 0.21
C LEU A 32 21.12 -11.73 0.12
N SER A 33 21.06 -12.88 0.78
CA SER A 33 22.10 -13.91 0.72
C SER A 33 22.31 -14.46 -0.69
N ALA A 34 21.21 -14.75 -1.39
CA ALA A 34 21.23 -15.26 -2.76
C ALA A 34 21.70 -14.23 -3.79
N SER A 35 21.63 -12.94 -3.46
CA SER A 35 22.04 -11.85 -4.35
C SER A 35 23.54 -11.54 -4.35
N LEU A 36 24.28 -12.05 -3.36
CA LEU A 36 25.71 -11.78 -3.24
C LEU A 36 26.48 -12.27 -4.47
N GLY A 37 27.12 -11.33 -5.18
CA GLY A 37 27.90 -11.63 -6.38
C GLY A 37 27.06 -11.88 -7.64
N VAL A 38 25.75 -11.62 -7.61
CA VAL A 38 24.84 -11.76 -8.76
C VAL A 38 24.37 -10.38 -9.24
N PRO A 39 24.91 -9.85 -10.36
CA PRO A 39 24.60 -8.50 -10.84
C PRO A 39 23.12 -8.25 -11.18
N SER A 40 22.35 -9.31 -11.47
CA SER A 40 20.94 -9.24 -11.86
C SER A 40 19.96 -9.46 -10.71
N ALA A 41 20.43 -9.59 -9.47
CA ALA A 41 19.57 -9.92 -8.33
C ALA A 41 18.74 -8.73 -7.80
N GLY A 42 19.02 -7.50 -8.25
CA GLY A 42 18.35 -6.28 -7.79
C GLY A 42 16.82 -6.34 -7.87
N GLY A 43 16.27 -6.82 -8.99
CA GLY A 43 14.82 -6.93 -9.16
C GLY A 43 14.15 -7.89 -8.17
N ARG A 44 14.81 -9.01 -7.86
CA ARG A 44 14.30 -9.98 -6.85
C ARG A 44 14.33 -9.41 -5.45
N ILE A 45 15.35 -8.62 -5.11
CA ILE A 45 15.45 -7.94 -3.81
C ILE A 45 14.31 -6.92 -3.67
N VAL A 46 14.07 -6.10 -4.68
CA VAL A 46 12.97 -5.11 -4.69
C VAL A 46 11.61 -5.80 -4.55
N GLU A 47 11.40 -6.91 -5.26
CA GLU A 47 10.18 -7.70 -5.19
C GLU A 47 9.92 -8.24 -3.77
N VAL A 48 10.95 -8.81 -3.12
CA VAL A 48 10.84 -9.35 -1.76
C VAL A 48 10.69 -8.22 -0.73
N LEU A 49 11.41 -7.11 -0.91
CA LEU A 49 11.22 -5.91 -0.10
C LEU A 49 9.78 -5.42 -0.15
N GLY A 50 9.12 -5.46 -1.31
CA GLY A 50 7.74 -5.00 -1.49
C GLY A 50 6.69 -5.65 -0.58
N ARG A 51 7.01 -6.81 0.00
CA ARG A 51 6.14 -7.55 0.93
C ARG A 51 6.75 -7.73 2.33
N SER A 52 7.89 -7.08 2.59
CA SER A 52 8.64 -7.20 3.83
C SER A 52 8.32 -6.06 4.81
N PHE A 53 8.55 -6.33 6.09
CA PHE A 53 8.60 -5.31 7.13
C PHE A 53 10.05 -4.88 7.39
N LEU A 54 10.23 -3.62 7.72
CA LEU A 54 11.52 -3.03 8.04
C LEU A 54 11.54 -2.50 9.47
N TRP A 55 12.69 -2.66 10.12
CA TRP A 55 13.00 -2.04 11.40
C TRP A 55 13.78 -0.76 11.14
N ILE A 56 13.23 0.37 11.59
CA ILE A 56 13.78 1.70 11.32
C ILE A 56 14.26 2.30 12.65
N PRO A 57 15.56 2.61 12.80
CA PRO A 57 16.09 3.21 14.01
C PRO A 57 15.59 4.64 14.19
N LEU A 58 15.26 4.99 15.43
CA LEU A 58 14.77 6.31 15.84
C LEU A 58 15.65 6.86 16.97
N PRO A 59 16.84 7.40 16.65
CA PRO A 59 17.76 7.93 17.66
C PRO A 59 17.19 9.15 18.42
N GLY A 60 16.26 9.89 17.82
CA GLY A 60 15.51 10.97 18.47
C GLY A 60 14.24 10.52 19.22
N GLY A 61 13.88 9.23 19.15
CA GLY A 61 12.61 8.68 19.65
C GLY A 61 11.42 8.92 18.71
N GLY A 62 10.37 8.11 18.85
CA GLY A 62 9.10 8.24 18.10
C GLY A 62 7.91 8.13 19.04
N GLY A 63 7.17 9.22 19.18
CA GLY A 63 5.91 9.29 19.92
C GLY A 63 4.90 10.19 19.20
N PRO A 64 3.62 10.17 19.59
CA PRO A 64 2.56 10.96 18.96
C PRO A 64 2.78 12.49 19.00
N ASP A 65 3.72 12.97 19.83
CA ASP A 65 4.13 14.38 19.95
C ASP A 65 5.44 14.70 19.21
N SER A 66 6.08 13.71 18.57
CA SER A 66 7.27 13.94 17.76
C SER A 66 6.87 14.65 16.46
N GLY A 67 7.53 15.76 16.13
CA GLY A 67 7.43 16.42 14.82
C GLY A 67 7.85 15.48 13.66
N PRO A 68 8.06 15.99 12.43
CA PRO A 68 8.45 15.15 11.29
C PRO A 68 9.60 14.21 11.70
N LEU A 69 9.38 12.91 11.49
CA LEU A 69 10.21 11.82 11.99
C LEU A 69 11.70 12.12 11.68
N ASP A 70 12.52 12.35 12.71
CA ASP A 70 13.94 12.62 12.55
C ASP A 70 14.65 11.30 12.24
N LEU A 71 14.61 10.93 10.96
CA LEU A 71 15.22 9.72 10.45
C LEU A 71 16.73 9.91 10.40
N PRO A 72 17.52 8.98 10.98
CA PRO A 72 18.95 9.02 10.81
C PRO A 72 19.28 8.91 9.33
N THR A 73 20.23 9.70 8.86
CA THR A 73 20.73 9.64 7.49
C THR A 73 22.20 9.26 7.50
N LEU A 74 22.59 8.48 6.50
CA LEU A 74 23.98 8.12 6.24
C LEU A 74 24.32 8.51 4.80
N GLU A 75 25.57 8.93 4.60
CA GLU A 75 26.05 9.33 3.29
C GLU A 75 26.96 8.23 2.74
N ILE A 76 26.60 7.68 1.58
CA ILE A 76 27.42 6.73 0.82
C ILE A 76 27.69 7.37 -0.53
N GLU A 77 28.97 7.57 -0.86
CA GLU A 77 29.39 8.15 -2.15
C GLU A 77 28.73 9.50 -2.49
N GLY A 78 28.47 10.35 -1.49
CA GLY A 78 27.82 11.65 -1.67
C GLY A 78 26.29 11.60 -1.79
N GLN A 79 25.71 10.40 -1.70
CA GLN A 79 24.27 10.15 -1.76
C GLN A 79 23.74 9.86 -0.35
N VAL A 80 22.60 10.46 -0.01
CA VAL A 80 21.91 10.26 1.27
C VAL A 80 21.09 8.99 1.24
N TYR A 81 21.24 8.18 2.28
CA TYR A 81 20.49 6.96 2.52
C TYR A 81 19.89 6.96 3.92
N VAL A 82 18.73 6.34 4.07
CA VAL A 82 18.11 6.08 5.38
C VAL A 82 18.39 4.62 5.78
N PRO A 83 18.95 4.35 6.98
CA PRO A 83 19.23 3.01 7.42
C PRO A 83 17.94 2.28 7.77
N VAL A 84 17.78 1.07 7.26
CA VAL A 84 16.67 0.17 7.54
C VAL A 84 17.21 -1.25 7.76
N PHE A 85 16.53 -2.03 8.58
CA PHE A 85 16.97 -3.38 8.94
C PHE A 85 15.92 -4.43 8.60
N SER A 86 16.36 -5.62 8.17
CA SER A 86 15.50 -6.76 7.82
C SER A 86 14.91 -7.49 9.02
N SER A 87 15.45 -7.25 10.22
CA SER A 87 15.02 -7.87 11.47
C SER A 87 15.48 -7.04 12.67
N GLU A 88 14.86 -7.29 13.82
CA GLU A 88 15.26 -6.67 15.08
C GLU A 88 16.68 -7.06 15.47
N GLU A 89 17.08 -8.30 15.21
CA GLU A 89 18.41 -8.82 15.46
C GLU A 89 19.48 -8.07 14.67
N GLN A 90 19.25 -7.83 13.37
CA GLN A 90 20.15 -7.03 12.54
C GLN A 90 20.26 -5.59 13.06
N LEU A 91 19.15 -4.98 13.49
CA LEU A 91 19.17 -3.64 14.10
C LEU A 91 19.98 -3.63 15.41
N ARG A 92 19.72 -4.58 16.30
CA ARG A 92 20.38 -4.66 17.62
C ARG A 92 21.87 -4.96 17.51
N GLN A 93 22.28 -5.74 16.49
CA GLN A 93 23.68 -6.02 16.22
C GLN A 93 24.48 -4.76 15.88
N VAL A 94 23.89 -3.83 15.12
CA VAL A 94 24.57 -2.63 14.64
C VAL A 94 24.35 -1.42 15.55
N ALA A 95 23.11 -1.17 15.96
CA ALA A 95 22.70 0.01 16.72
C ALA A 95 22.70 -0.20 18.25
N GLY A 96 22.89 -1.45 18.72
CA GLY A 96 22.91 -1.82 20.13
C GLY A 96 21.53 -2.10 20.74
N SER A 97 21.51 -2.64 21.96
CA SER A 97 20.30 -3.13 22.64
C SER A 97 19.30 -2.03 23.07
N HIS A 98 19.75 -0.78 23.13
CA HIS A 98 18.96 0.35 23.65
C HIS A 98 18.42 1.29 22.57
N MET A 99 18.70 1.02 21.28
CA MET A 99 18.19 1.84 20.18
C MET A 99 16.66 1.72 20.10
N SER A 100 15.96 2.85 20.15
CA SER A 100 14.53 2.89 19.82
C SER A 100 14.32 2.66 18.33
N TYR A 101 13.25 1.98 17.96
CA TYR A 101 12.92 1.70 16.57
C TYR A 101 11.42 1.68 16.36
N THR A 102 11.02 1.83 15.10
CA THR A 102 9.66 1.53 14.64
C THR A 102 9.72 0.40 13.61
N ILE A 103 8.59 -0.26 13.39
CA ILE A 103 8.42 -1.29 12.37
C ILE A 103 7.39 -0.77 11.38
N ALA A 104 7.73 -0.80 10.10
CA ALA A 104 6.82 -0.37 9.03
C ALA A 104 6.91 -1.31 7.82
N PRO A 105 5.83 -1.46 7.05
CA PRO A 105 5.91 -2.08 5.73
C PRO A 105 6.92 -1.32 4.85
N ALA A 106 7.78 -2.03 4.13
CA ALA A 106 8.85 -1.42 3.36
C ALA A 106 8.33 -0.43 2.29
N VAL A 107 7.19 -0.74 1.71
CA VAL A 107 6.51 0.08 0.69
C VAL A 107 6.03 1.40 1.27
N GLU A 108 5.29 1.33 2.39
CA GLU A 108 4.77 2.51 3.08
C GLU A 108 5.90 3.43 3.53
N PHE A 109 6.97 2.83 4.05
CA PHE A 109 8.15 3.57 4.45
C PHE A 109 8.83 4.27 3.25
N ALA A 110 9.06 3.53 2.16
CA ALA A 110 9.66 4.07 0.94
C ALA A 110 8.84 5.23 0.33
N GLN A 111 7.51 5.16 0.41
CA GLN A 111 6.62 6.23 -0.06
C GLN A 111 6.71 7.50 0.78
N GLY A 112 7.08 7.40 2.06
CA GLY A 112 7.29 8.54 2.95
C GLY A 112 8.67 9.19 2.83
N LEU A 113 9.61 8.61 2.08
CA LEU A 113 10.96 9.12 1.94
C LEU A 113 11.04 10.29 0.95
N PRO A 114 11.98 11.24 1.14
CA PRO A 114 12.30 12.25 0.13
C PRO A 114 12.71 11.58 -1.20
N PRO A 115 12.30 12.12 -2.37
CA PRO A 115 12.54 11.48 -3.67
C PRO A 115 14.01 11.21 -4.01
N GLN A 116 14.90 12.05 -3.48
CA GLN A 116 16.35 11.94 -3.65
C GLN A 116 17.02 11.06 -2.59
N ALA A 117 16.30 10.48 -1.64
CA ALA A 117 16.90 9.63 -0.60
C ALA A 117 16.86 8.15 -1.01
N GLY A 118 17.98 7.46 -0.80
CA GLY A 118 18.04 5.99 -0.90
C GLY A 118 17.70 5.32 0.44
N MET A 119 17.70 3.98 0.44
CA MET A 119 17.65 3.18 1.67
C MET A 119 18.92 2.35 1.78
N ALA A 120 19.54 2.30 2.95
CA ALA A 120 20.59 1.33 3.20
C ALA A 120 19.99 0.18 4.00
N VAL A 121 19.88 -1.00 3.38
CA VAL A 121 19.34 -2.19 4.04
C VAL A 121 20.48 -2.88 4.78
N ASN A 122 20.30 -3.15 6.07
CA ASN A 122 21.27 -3.76 6.99
C ASN A 122 22.68 -3.13 6.90
N PRO A 123 22.82 -1.80 7.02
CA PRO A 123 24.12 -1.16 6.93
C PRO A 123 25.02 -1.67 8.07
N GLY A 124 26.17 -2.27 7.74
CA GLY A 124 27.07 -2.88 8.71
C GLY A 124 26.56 -4.19 9.34
N GLY A 125 25.44 -4.74 8.87
CA GLY A 125 24.91 -6.06 9.23
C GLY A 125 25.58 -7.20 8.47
N VAL A 126 24.99 -8.40 8.52
CA VAL A 126 25.57 -9.60 7.89
C VAL A 126 25.66 -9.46 6.37
N VAL A 127 24.58 -9.00 5.73
CA VAL A 127 24.57 -8.59 4.32
C VAL A 127 23.89 -7.24 4.22
N GLY A 128 24.69 -6.21 3.96
CA GLY A 128 24.23 -4.83 3.78
C GLY A 128 24.27 -4.42 2.31
N ILE A 129 23.20 -3.78 1.84
CA ILE A 129 23.14 -3.25 0.47
C ILE A 129 22.60 -1.81 0.45
N PRO A 130 23.18 -0.92 -0.37
CA PRO A 130 22.54 0.33 -0.70
C PRO A 130 21.46 0.08 -1.75
N LEU A 131 20.23 0.49 -1.45
CA LEU A 131 19.16 0.68 -2.42
C LEU A 131 19.17 2.15 -2.87
N PRO A 132 19.65 2.45 -4.08
CA PRO A 132 19.71 3.82 -4.56
C PRO A 132 18.29 4.37 -4.82
N PRO A 133 18.12 5.71 -4.94
CA PRO A 133 16.81 6.34 -5.09
C PRO A 133 15.94 5.75 -6.21
N GLU A 134 16.54 5.33 -7.32
CA GLU A 134 15.83 4.67 -8.42
C GLU A 134 15.23 3.31 -8.03
N ALA A 135 15.90 2.55 -7.18
CA ALA A 135 15.41 1.27 -6.66
C ALA A 135 14.33 1.49 -5.60
N VAL A 136 14.45 2.54 -4.79
CA VAL A 136 13.39 2.98 -3.87
C VAL A 136 12.14 3.38 -4.66
N ALA A 137 12.30 4.11 -5.77
CA ALA A 137 11.19 4.46 -6.65
C ALA A 137 10.55 3.23 -7.34
N GLU A 138 11.32 2.17 -7.60
CA GLU A 138 10.79 0.89 -8.06
C GLU A 138 10.00 0.16 -6.97
N LEU A 139 10.51 0.13 -5.75
CA LEU A 139 9.81 -0.43 -4.59
C LEU A 139 8.47 0.29 -4.34
N CYS A 140 8.47 1.63 -4.42
CA CYS A 140 7.26 2.44 -4.33
C CYS A 140 6.24 2.07 -5.39
N ARG A 141 6.66 1.64 -6.59
CA ARG A 141 5.77 1.16 -7.66
C ARG A 141 5.28 -0.27 -7.40
N ALA A 142 6.14 -1.16 -6.91
CA ALA A 142 5.85 -2.57 -6.69
C ALA A 142 4.80 -2.82 -5.59
N GLY A 143 4.80 -1.98 -4.55
CA GLY A 143 3.83 -2.07 -3.46
C GLY A 143 2.49 -1.38 -3.71
N ARG A 144 2.29 -0.81 -4.90
CA ARG A 144 0.99 -0.23 -5.24
C ARG A 144 0.06 -1.31 -5.72
N THR A 145 -1.00 -1.48 -4.94
CA THR A 145 -2.20 -2.13 -5.43
C THR A 145 -2.87 -1.22 -6.47
N PRO A 146 -3.76 -1.74 -7.33
CA PRO A 146 -4.60 -0.91 -8.19
C PRO A 146 -5.40 0.19 -7.45
N LEU A 147 -5.47 0.13 -6.10
CA LEU A 147 -6.08 1.13 -5.23
C LEU A 147 -5.17 2.32 -4.88
N ASP A 148 -3.85 2.24 -5.06
CA ASP A 148 -2.90 3.25 -4.56
C ASP A 148 -2.59 4.38 -5.55
N GLY A 149 -3.23 4.36 -6.73
CA GLY A 149 -3.06 5.35 -7.78
C GLY A 149 -1.64 5.41 -8.37
N PRO A 150 -1.43 5.90 -9.59
CA PRO A 150 -0.10 6.10 -10.13
C PRO A 150 0.46 7.41 -9.58
N GLY A 151 1.31 7.33 -8.58
CA GLY A 151 2.40 8.29 -8.40
C GLY A 151 3.37 8.13 -9.57
N THR A 152 3.02 8.69 -10.71
CA THR A 152 3.94 8.98 -11.78
C THR A 152 3.57 10.35 -12.31
N GLY A 153 4.56 11.09 -12.79
CA GLY A 153 4.32 11.92 -13.98
C GLY A 153 3.93 11.10 -15.22
N GLY A 154 3.30 9.93 -15.05
CA GLY A 154 2.58 9.21 -16.08
C GLY A 154 1.30 9.99 -16.25
N ARG A 155 0.99 10.37 -17.48
CA ARG A 155 -0.12 11.27 -17.76
C ARG A 155 -1.40 10.50 -17.50
N VAL A 156 -1.90 10.60 -16.28
CA VAL A 156 -3.22 10.11 -15.91
C VAL A 156 -4.21 10.96 -16.69
N ARG A 157 -4.87 10.32 -17.64
CA ARG A 157 -5.97 10.95 -18.36
C ARG A 157 -7.23 10.71 -17.54
N LEU A 158 -7.71 11.75 -16.90
CA LEU A 158 -9.02 11.77 -16.26
C LEU A 158 -10.06 12.22 -17.28
N PHE A 159 -11.13 11.44 -17.42
CA PHE A 159 -12.23 11.74 -18.32
C PHE A 159 -13.54 11.13 -17.81
N GLU A 160 -14.66 11.71 -18.19
CA GLU A 160 -15.97 11.07 -18.02
C GLU A 160 -16.15 10.00 -19.10
N PRO A 161 -16.76 8.83 -18.80
CA PRO A 161 -17.05 7.85 -19.84
C PRO A 161 -18.00 8.42 -20.87
N ASP A 162 -17.82 7.95 -22.11
CA ASP A 162 -18.70 8.32 -23.22
C ASP A 162 -20.14 7.86 -22.94
N TRP A 163 -21.13 8.54 -23.51
CA TRP A 163 -22.56 8.32 -23.24
C TRP A 163 -23.02 6.89 -23.56
N GLN A 164 -22.31 6.16 -24.43
CA GLN A 164 -22.59 4.75 -24.74
C GLN A 164 -22.11 3.79 -23.65
N ASP A 165 -21.11 4.19 -22.90
CA ASP A 165 -20.40 3.37 -21.93
C ASP A 165 -20.69 3.79 -20.49
N ASP A 166 -21.43 4.90 -20.31
CA ASP A 166 -21.83 5.39 -19.01
C ASP A 166 -22.68 4.36 -18.25
N PRO A 167 -22.23 3.81 -17.10
CA PRO A 167 -22.96 2.79 -16.38
C PRO A 167 -24.05 3.41 -15.50
N VAL A 168 -25.04 4.04 -16.14
CA VAL A 168 -26.14 4.76 -15.47
C VAL A 168 -26.88 3.89 -14.46
N ASP A 169 -27.11 2.61 -14.78
CA ASP A 169 -27.80 1.67 -13.90
C ASP A 169 -27.02 1.40 -12.60
N PHE A 170 -25.70 1.29 -12.70
CA PHE A 170 -24.82 1.14 -11.54
C PHE A 170 -24.82 2.43 -10.70
N LEU A 171 -24.78 3.59 -11.33
CA LEU A 171 -24.80 4.88 -10.62
C LEU A 171 -26.14 5.09 -9.90
N ALA A 172 -27.25 4.69 -10.50
CA ALA A 172 -28.56 4.71 -9.87
C ALA A 172 -28.62 3.77 -8.65
N ALA A 173 -28.07 2.55 -8.79
CA ALA A 173 -27.97 1.61 -7.68
C ALA A 173 -27.08 2.14 -6.54
N ALA A 174 -25.91 2.71 -6.88
CA ALA A 174 -25.01 3.32 -5.91
C ALA A 174 -25.65 4.51 -5.20
N SER A 175 -26.37 5.38 -5.91
CA SER A 175 -27.13 6.49 -5.33
C SER A 175 -28.17 6.02 -4.32
N ALA A 176 -28.89 4.93 -4.61
CA ALA A 176 -29.85 4.36 -3.67
C ALA A 176 -29.18 3.86 -2.39
N GLU A 177 -28.06 3.13 -2.52
CA GLU A 177 -27.28 2.65 -1.37
C GLU A 177 -26.70 3.82 -0.56
N PHE A 178 -26.18 4.86 -1.22
CA PHE A 178 -25.69 6.06 -0.54
C PHE A 178 -26.79 6.78 0.23
N ALA A 179 -27.99 6.89 -0.35
CA ALA A 179 -29.15 7.45 0.35
C ALA A 179 -29.53 6.63 1.60
N GLU A 180 -29.47 5.30 1.53
CA GLU A 180 -29.71 4.43 2.68
C GLU A 180 -28.63 4.59 3.77
N THR A 181 -27.37 4.78 3.39
CA THR A 181 -26.30 5.01 4.38
C THR A 181 -26.41 6.36 5.08
N GLY A 182 -26.89 7.41 4.40
CA GLY A 182 -27.07 8.75 4.96
C GLY A 182 -25.78 9.53 5.27
N VAL A 183 -24.60 8.96 4.99
CA VAL A 183 -23.30 9.58 5.30
C VAL A 183 -22.66 10.30 4.11
N VAL A 184 -23.10 9.98 2.89
CA VAL A 184 -22.57 10.58 1.66
C VAL A 184 -23.35 11.85 1.34
N ARG A 185 -22.66 12.98 1.21
CA ARG A 185 -23.23 14.27 0.83
C ARG A 185 -23.32 14.40 -0.69
N THR A 186 -22.26 14.03 -1.40
CA THR A 186 -22.25 14.00 -2.87
C THR A 186 -21.41 12.83 -3.35
N ALA A 187 -21.69 12.34 -4.56
CA ALA A 187 -20.82 11.40 -5.26
C ALA A 187 -20.61 11.81 -6.72
N ARG A 188 -19.37 11.70 -7.18
CA ARG A 188 -18.89 11.98 -8.54
C ARG A 188 -18.14 10.77 -9.07
N ARG A 189 -18.00 10.66 -10.38
CA ARG A 189 -17.33 9.53 -11.02
C ARG A 189 -16.36 10.02 -12.11
N CYS A 190 -15.25 9.33 -12.28
CA CYS A 190 -14.41 9.51 -13.45
C CYS A 190 -13.78 8.18 -13.87
N LEU A 191 -13.34 8.11 -15.12
CA LEU A 191 -12.38 7.11 -15.55
C LEU A 191 -10.99 7.72 -15.48
N ALA A 192 -10.06 6.95 -14.94
CA ALA A 192 -8.64 7.24 -15.06
C ALA A 192 -8.00 6.15 -15.92
N ALA A 193 -7.31 6.58 -16.99
CA ALA A 193 -6.45 5.71 -17.77
C ALA A 193 -5.00 6.18 -17.61
N VAL A 194 -4.11 5.22 -17.42
CA VAL A 194 -2.68 5.46 -17.20
C VAL A 194 -1.95 4.95 -18.42
N GLU A 195 -1.50 5.85 -19.28
CA GLU A 195 -0.84 5.51 -20.54
C GLU A 195 -1.67 4.53 -21.41
N THR A 196 -1.23 3.26 -21.50
CA THR A 196 -1.89 2.19 -22.27
C THR A 196 -2.65 1.19 -21.40
N ALA A 197 -2.76 1.44 -20.09
CA ALA A 197 -3.48 0.56 -19.17
C ALA A 197 -5.00 0.68 -19.37
N ASP A 198 -5.72 -0.40 -19.04
CA ASP A 198 -7.17 -0.40 -19.03
C ASP A 198 -7.71 0.64 -18.05
N PRO A 199 -8.75 1.40 -18.45
CA PRO A 199 -9.32 2.43 -17.61
C PRO A 199 -9.93 1.86 -16.33
N VAL A 200 -9.75 2.57 -15.22
CA VAL A 200 -10.33 2.26 -13.91
C VAL A 200 -11.36 3.33 -13.57
N MET A 201 -12.49 2.93 -12.99
CA MET A 201 -13.50 3.86 -12.51
C MET A 201 -13.20 4.29 -11.09
N PHE A 202 -13.15 5.60 -10.87
CA PHE A 202 -13.08 6.20 -9.54
C PHE A 202 -14.44 6.79 -9.18
N VAL A 203 -14.93 6.45 -7.99
CA VAL A 203 -16.11 7.07 -7.37
C VAL A 203 -15.62 7.94 -6.23
N GLY A 204 -15.65 9.26 -6.44
CA GLY A 204 -15.32 10.25 -5.43
C GLY A 204 -16.54 10.59 -4.60
N VAL A 205 -16.46 10.46 -3.28
CA VAL A 205 -17.54 10.82 -2.34
C VAL A 205 -17.11 11.95 -1.41
N GLU A 206 -18.03 12.88 -1.15
CA GLU A 206 -17.94 13.84 -0.05
C GLU A 206 -18.82 13.34 1.10
N LEU A 207 -18.33 13.39 2.34
CA LEU A 207 -19.03 12.84 3.51
C LEU A 207 -19.60 13.96 4.40
N SER A 208 -20.81 13.73 4.93
CA SER A 208 -21.45 14.65 5.88
C SER A 208 -20.95 14.44 7.32
N GLN A 209 -20.53 13.22 7.66
CA GLN A 209 -20.09 12.82 9.00
C GLN A 209 -18.66 12.28 8.96
N TRP A 210 -17.87 12.69 9.95
CA TRP A 210 -16.44 12.42 10.05
C TRP A 210 -16.09 11.49 11.23
N GLU A 211 -17.07 10.71 11.71
CA GLU A 211 -16.91 9.82 12.86
C GLU A 211 -16.84 8.35 12.43
N GLY A 212 -15.86 7.61 12.97
CA GLY A 212 -15.66 6.19 12.69
C GLY A 212 -14.83 5.91 11.43
N ASP A 213 -14.93 4.70 10.89
CA ASP A 213 -14.26 4.33 9.63
C ASP A 213 -15.00 4.99 8.44
N LEU A 214 -14.43 6.10 7.98
CA LEU A 214 -14.95 6.94 6.90
C LEU A 214 -15.11 6.20 5.57
N ARG A 215 -14.32 5.16 5.32
CA ARG A 215 -14.33 4.41 4.05
C ARG A 215 -15.28 3.23 4.09
N ALA A 216 -15.52 2.64 5.26
CA ALA A 216 -16.32 1.42 5.39
C ALA A 216 -17.73 1.57 4.79
N ARG A 217 -18.46 2.64 5.16
CA ARG A 217 -19.87 2.81 4.74
C ARG A 217 -20.02 3.06 3.24
N PRO A 218 -19.27 3.99 2.60
CA PRO A 218 -19.36 4.16 1.15
C PRO A 218 -18.85 2.95 0.38
N LEU A 219 -17.82 2.25 0.89
CA LEU A 219 -17.28 1.05 0.25
C LEU A 219 -18.30 -0.10 0.29
N GLU A 220 -18.99 -0.30 1.42
CA GLU A 220 -20.05 -1.31 1.54
C GLU A 220 -21.22 -1.00 0.57
N ALA A 221 -21.64 0.27 0.48
CA ALA A 221 -22.68 0.72 -0.45
C ALA A 221 -22.29 0.45 -1.92
N LEU A 222 -21.05 0.76 -2.31
CA LEU A 222 -20.54 0.43 -3.64
C LEU A 222 -20.47 -1.07 -3.89
N GLY A 223 -20.05 -1.86 -2.89
CA GLY A 223 -20.04 -3.31 -2.97
C GLY A 223 -21.43 -3.90 -3.22
N LYS A 224 -22.46 -3.37 -2.54
CA LYS A 224 -23.87 -3.76 -2.76
C LYS A 224 -24.36 -3.36 -4.15
N ALA A 225 -24.04 -2.15 -4.60
CA ALA A 225 -24.38 -1.68 -5.94
C ALA A 225 -23.74 -2.55 -7.03
N LEU A 226 -22.45 -2.89 -6.89
CA LEU A 226 -21.74 -3.81 -7.78
C LEU A 226 -22.34 -5.22 -7.80
N GLY A 227 -22.81 -5.70 -6.64
CA GLY A 227 -23.51 -6.98 -6.55
C GLY A 227 -24.85 -7.00 -7.29
N LYS A 228 -25.50 -5.84 -7.45
CA LYS A 228 -26.77 -5.69 -8.19
C LYS A 228 -26.53 -5.42 -9.68
N VAL A 229 -25.58 -4.54 -10.00
CA VAL A 229 -25.27 -4.11 -11.36
C VAL A 229 -23.75 -4.15 -11.55
N PRO A 230 -23.21 -5.22 -12.16
CA PRO A 230 -21.78 -5.29 -12.44
C PRO A 230 -21.41 -4.29 -13.53
N VAL A 231 -20.20 -3.73 -13.43
CA VAL A 231 -19.63 -2.84 -14.44
C VAL A 231 -18.37 -3.46 -15.05
N LYS A 232 -18.02 -3.01 -16.27
CA LYS A 232 -16.87 -3.54 -17.01
C LYS A 232 -15.51 -3.08 -16.48
N TRP A 233 -15.48 -2.05 -15.64
CA TRP A 233 -14.25 -1.48 -15.08
C TRP A 233 -14.09 -1.82 -13.60
N PRO A 234 -12.85 -1.99 -13.11
CA PRO A 234 -12.59 -1.97 -11.67
C PRO A 234 -13.09 -0.64 -11.07
N VAL A 235 -13.71 -0.70 -9.89
CA VAL A 235 -14.26 0.48 -9.19
C VAL A 235 -13.46 0.75 -7.93
N ASN A 236 -12.91 1.96 -7.84
CA ASN A 236 -12.16 2.47 -6.70
C ASN A 236 -12.93 3.60 -6.01
N LEU A 237 -12.88 3.64 -4.68
CA LEU A 237 -13.48 4.71 -3.87
C LEU A 237 -12.42 5.78 -3.53
N VAL A 238 -12.78 7.06 -3.67
CA VAL A 238 -11.96 8.22 -3.26
C VAL A 238 -12.75 9.08 -2.28
N LEU A 239 -12.15 9.38 -1.12
CA LEU A 239 -12.74 10.33 -0.17
C LEU A 239 -12.28 11.74 -0.52
N LEU A 240 -13.17 12.51 -1.16
CA LEU A 240 -12.86 13.83 -1.70
C LEU A 240 -12.52 14.87 -0.63
N ASP A 241 -12.97 14.67 0.62
CA ASP A 241 -12.78 15.63 1.70
C ASP A 241 -11.53 15.38 2.56
N VAL A 242 -10.94 14.19 2.45
CA VAL A 242 -9.84 13.73 3.31
C VAL A 242 -8.52 13.62 2.54
N THR A 243 -8.59 13.48 1.21
CA THR A 243 -7.42 13.28 0.36
C THR A 243 -6.98 14.58 -0.32
N ASP A 244 -5.67 14.83 -0.38
CA ASP A 244 -5.06 15.89 -1.20
C ASP A 244 -4.48 15.25 -2.49
N ASP A 245 -5.36 14.65 -3.29
CA ASP A 245 -5.03 13.93 -4.53
C ASP A 245 -5.42 14.78 -5.75
N PRO A 246 -4.55 14.93 -6.78
CA PRO A 246 -4.89 15.54 -8.07
C PRO A 246 -6.21 15.02 -8.70
N VAL A 247 -6.56 13.75 -8.52
CA VAL A 247 -7.81 13.14 -8.97
C VAL A 247 -9.01 13.73 -8.22
N ALA A 248 -8.89 13.93 -6.91
CA ALA A 248 -9.94 14.52 -6.09
C ALA A 248 -10.18 15.99 -6.46
N GLY A 249 -9.10 16.75 -6.71
CA GLY A 249 -9.20 18.13 -7.21
C GLY A 249 -9.90 18.19 -8.57
N TRP A 250 -9.46 17.37 -9.54
CA TRP A 250 -10.07 17.34 -10.86
C TRP A 250 -11.56 16.94 -10.82
N LEU A 251 -11.92 15.94 -10.01
CA LEU A 251 -13.31 15.52 -9.81
C LEU A 251 -14.18 16.66 -9.28
N LYS A 252 -13.70 17.44 -8.30
CA LYS A 252 -14.44 18.58 -7.75
C LYS A 252 -14.67 19.68 -8.78
N ASP A 253 -13.67 19.96 -9.62
CA ASP A 253 -13.67 21.09 -10.54
C ASP A 253 -14.33 20.79 -11.89
N ASN A 254 -14.27 19.54 -12.38
CA ASN A 254 -14.61 19.19 -13.76
C ASN A 254 -15.82 18.28 -13.89
N VAL A 255 -16.26 17.60 -12.81
CA VAL A 255 -17.32 16.58 -12.89
C VAL A 255 -18.54 16.98 -12.06
N ARG A 256 -19.72 16.81 -12.65
CA ARG A 256 -20.99 17.02 -11.95
C ARG A 256 -21.32 15.81 -11.05
N PRO A 257 -21.84 16.02 -9.83
CA PRO A 257 -22.30 14.92 -9.00
C PRO A 257 -23.41 14.13 -9.68
N PHE A 258 -23.30 12.80 -9.66
CA PHE A 258 -24.41 11.92 -10.03
C PHE A 258 -25.34 11.66 -8.83
N TYR A 259 -24.84 11.89 -7.62
CA TYR A 259 -25.59 11.80 -6.37
C TYR A 259 -25.37 13.06 -5.54
N GLN A 260 -26.45 13.57 -4.96
CA GLN A 260 -26.43 14.64 -3.98
C GLN A 260 -27.50 14.37 -2.92
N TYR A 261 -27.10 14.38 -1.65
CA TYR A 261 -28.02 14.14 -0.55
C TYR A 261 -29.14 15.20 -0.54
N GLY A 262 -30.39 14.74 -0.50
CA GLY A 262 -31.57 15.59 -0.43
C GLY A 262 -32.11 16.09 -1.78
N HIS A 263 -31.63 15.55 -2.91
CA HIS A 263 -32.15 15.82 -4.25
C HIS A 263 -32.67 14.56 -4.94
#